data_AF-A0A356QN18-F1
#
_entry.id   AF-A0A356QN18-F1
#
_cell.length_a   1.000
_cell.length_b   1.000
_cell.length_c   1.000
_cell.angle_alpha   90.00
_cell.angle_beta   90.00
_cell.angle_gamma   90.00
#
_symmetry.space_group_name_H-M   'P 1'
#
loop_
_entity.id
_entity.type
_entity.pdbx_description
1 polymer ?
#
loop_
_entity_poly.entity_id
_entity_poly.type
_entity_poly.pdbx_seq_one_letter_code
_entity_poly.pdbx_strand_id
1 'polypeptide(L)'
;ADFDGDQMAVHLPLSIEAQVEAHTLMLATNNIFSPSNGAPIISPSQDVVMGCYYLTMSMAGRRGEGMVFRSFAEVEMAHSLGKVDTHAIIKVKLSEGRCEIDEKGAVGEPGAITETTAGRVLFNSILPESMLFYNLPMRSSELAKVISDCYQLLGRRQTIDLLDNMNRVGFSWSTNSGLSFATDDLIT
;
A
#
# COMPACT_ATOMS: atom_id res chain seq x y z
N ALA A 1 -6.12 12.28 -16.76
CA ALA A 1 -6.50 11.87 -18.12
C ALA A 1 -7.24 10.58 -17.91
N ASP A 2 -8.51 10.62 -18.24
CA ASP A 2 -9.44 9.56 -17.94
C ASP A 2 -9.69 8.76 -19.23
N PHE A 3 -10.30 7.59 -19.10
CA PHE A 3 -10.50 6.68 -20.24
C PHE A 3 -11.85 6.90 -20.95
N ASP A 4 -12.31 8.13 -21.04
CA ASP A 4 -13.61 8.54 -21.61
C ASP A 4 -13.51 9.18 -23.01
N GLY A 5 -12.31 9.24 -23.59
CA GLY A 5 -12.06 9.76 -24.94
C GLY A 5 -10.93 10.79 -25.05
N ASP A 6 -10.20 11.04 -23.96
CA ASP A 6 -9.02 11.91 -23.94
C ASP A 6 -7.99 11.50 -25.01
N GLN A 7 -7.38 12.51 -25.65
CA GLN A 7 -6.33 12.33 -26.64
C GLN A 7 -4.98 12.83 -26.11
N MET A 8 -3.91 12.10 -26.41
CA MET A 8 -2.53 12.49 -26.08
C MET A 8 -1.67 12.58 -27.33
N ALA A 9 -0.95 13.69 -27.50
CA ALA A 9 -0.01 13.86 -28.60
C ALA A 9 1.34 13.20 -28.27
N VAL A 10 1.91 12.47 -29.23
CA VAL A 10 3.21 11.78 -29.09
C VAL A 10 4.23 12.46 -29.98
N HIS A 11 5.36 12.89 -29.40
CA HIS A 11 6.45 13.55 -30.10
C HIS A 11 7.73 12.71 -30.00
N LEU A 12 8.53 12.69 -31.06
CA LEU A 12 9.78 11.92 -31.11
C LEU A 12 11.00 12.87 -31.07
N PRO A 13 11.83 12.83 -30.01
CA PRO A 13 13.08 13.59 -29.97
C PRO A 13 14.10 12.97 -30.94
N LEU A 14 14.61 13.76 -31.88
CA LEU A 14 15.52 13.28 -32.93
C LEU A 14 17.00 13.49 -32.59
N SER A 15 17.35 14.64 -32.00
CA SER A 15 18.76 14.94 -31.67
C SER A 15 19.22 14.14 -30.45
N ILE A 16 20.53 13.85 -30.40
CA ILE A 16 21.13 13.11 -29.28
C ILE A 16 20.94 13.89 -27.98
N GLU A 17 21.09 15.22 -28.03
CA GLU A 17 20.89 16.10 -26.88
C GLU A 17 19.46 16.02 -26.34
N ALA A 18 18.46 16.05 -27.23
CA ALA A 18 17.05 15.95 -26.84
C ALA A 18 16.70 14.56 -26.29
N GLN A 19 17.30 13.49 -26.83
CA GLN A 19 17.12 12.13 -26.29
C GLN A 19 17.71 12.00 -24.89
N VAL A 20 18.92 12.53 -24.68
CA VAL A 20 19.56 12.54 -23.36
C VAL A 20 18.76 13.37 -22.36
N GLU A 21 18.26 14.53 -22.77
CA GLU A 21 17.42 15.39 -21.92
C GLU A 21 16.10 14.70 -21.55
N ALA A 22 15.40 14.12 -22.53
CA ALA A 22 14.14 13.43 -22.30
C ALA A 22 14.32 12.25 -21.33
N HIS A 23 15.40 11.48 -21.50
CA HIS A 23 15.70 10.34 -20.63
C HIS A 23 16.14 10.78 -19.22
N THR A 24 16.96 11.84 -19.11
CA THR A 24 17.55 12.24 -17.82
C THR A 24 16.61 13.09 -16.98
N LEU A 25 15.78 13.93 -17.61
CA LEU A 25 14.93 14.90 -16.92
C LEU A 25 13.44 14.60 -17.06
N MET A 26 12.96 14.29 -18.27
CA MET A 26 11.52 14.19 -18.55
C MET A 26 10.91 12.81 -18.24
N LEU A 27 11.73 11.79 -18.03
CA LEU A 27 11.27 10.44 -17.75
C LEU A 27 10.35 10.41 -16.52
N ALA A 28 9.21 9.71 -16.63
CA ALA A 28 8.16 9.71 -15.60
C ALA A 28 8.66 9.27 -14.21
N THR A 29 9.63 8.36 -14.17
CA THR A 29 10.27 7.90 -12.92
C THR A 29 10.97 9.02 -12.15
N ASN A 30 11.32 10.14 -12.79
CA ASN A 30 11.93 11.30 -12.14
C ASN A 30 10.88 12.23 -11.53
N ASN A 31 9.63 12.18 -12.01
CA ASN A 31 8.56 13.11 -11.70
C ASN A 31 7.54 12.51 -10.70
N ILE A 32 8.03 11.99 -9.58
CA ILE A 32 7.19 11.35 -8.55
C ILE A 32 6.51 12.40 -7.64
N PHE A 33 7.18 13.53 -7.41
CA PHE A 33 6.73 14.58 -6.50
C PHE A 33 6.34 15.84 -7.25
N SER A 34 5.38 16.56 -6.69
CA SER A 34 4.97 17.85 -7.21
C SER A 34 6.05 18.91 -6.97
N PRO A 35 6.48 19.64 -8.01
CA PRO A 35 7.42 20.74 -7.85
C PRO A 35 6.92 21.85 -6.92
N SER A 36 5.60 22.00 -6.77
CA SER A 36 5.01 23.11 -6.02
C SER A 36 4.94 22.89 -4.52
N ASN A 37 4.74 21.65 -4.06
CA ASN A 37 4.51 21.35 -2.64
C ASN A 37 5.28 20.13 -2.12
N GLY A 38 6.03 19.42 -2.98
CA GLY A 38 6.80 18.23 -2.60
C GLY A 38 5.92 17.03 -2.20
N ALA A 39 4.60 17.07 -2.42
CA ALA A 39 3.72 15.93 -2.19
C ALA A 39 3.86 14.91 -3.33
N PRO A 40 3.72 13.60 -3.06
CA PRO A 40 3.75 12.60 -4.12
C PRO A 40 2.54 12.80 -5.05
N ILE A 41 2.80 12.99 -6.35
CA ILE A 41 1.75 13.05 -7.39
C ILE A 41 1.29 11.64 -7.74
N ILE A 42 2.23 10.69 -7.72
CA ILE A 42 1.96 9.28 -8.01
C ILE A 42 1.43 8.63 -6.74
N SER A 43 0.19 8.93 -6.39
CA SER A 43 -0.56 8.24 -5.35
C SER A 43 -1.62 7.34 -5.98
N PRO A 44 -1.85 6.13 -5.44
CA PRO A 44 -2.98 5.29 -5.83
C PRO A 44 -4.31 6.06 -5.83
N SER A 45 -5.16 5.78 -6.82
CA SER A 45 -6.47 6.42 -6.96
C SER A 45 -7.61 5.38 -6.94
N GLN A 46 -8.80 5.85 -6.57
CA GLN A 46 -10.08 5.13 -6.66
C GLN A 46 -9.99 3.66 -6.18
N ASP A 47 -10.07 2.70 -7.10
CA ASP A 47 -10.16 1.27 -6.82
C ASP A 47 -8.94 0.72 -6.08
N VAL A 48 -7.76 1.27 -6.34
CA VAL A 48 -6.53 0.83 -5.65
C VAL A 48 -6.60 1.23 -4.18
N VAL A 49 -7.07 2.44 -3.89
CA VAL A 49 -7.29 2.91 -2.51
C VAL A 49 -8.34 2.04 -1.82
N MET A 50 -9.43 1.73 -2.52
CA MET A 50 -10.50 0.87 -2.02
C MET A 50 -10.02 -0.54 -1.69
N GLY A 51 -9.21 -1.16 -2.57
CA GLY A 51 -8.62 -2.47 -2.34
C GLY A 51 -7.63 -2.49 -1.17
N CYS A 52 -6.78 -1.47 -1.06
CA CYS A 52 -5.86 -1.33 0.08
C CYS A 52 -6.61 -1.10 1.40
N TYR A 53 -7.68 -0.30 1.38
CA TYR A 53 -8.54 -0.07 2.54
C TYR A 53 -9.26 -1.36 2.96
N TYR A 54 -9.84 -2.07 1.99
CA TYR A 54 -10.46 -3.38 2.23
C TYR A 54 -9.46 -4.35 2.84
N LEU A 55 -8.25 -4.45 2.29
CA LEU A 55 -7.23 -5.33 2.86
C LEU A 55 -6.87 -4.98 4.32
N THR A 56 -6.84 -3.70 4.68
CA THR A 56 -6.31 -3.25 5.98
C THR A 56 -7.37 -3.00 7.06
N MET A 57 -8.67 -3.12 6.75
CA MET A 57 -9.73 -3.00 7.75
C MET A 57 -9.76 -4.18 8.73
N SER A 58 -10.26 -3.91 9.93
CA SER A 58 -10.47 -4.90 10.99
C SER A 58 -11.96 -5.14 11.20
N MET A 59 -12.34 -6.39 11.47
CA MET A 59 -13.68 -6.76 11.89
C MET A 59 -13.60 -7.73 13.07
N ALA A 60 -14.45 -7.51 14.08
CA ALA A 60 -14.58 -8.41 15.21
C ALA A 60 -15.40 -9.66 14.84
N GLY A 61 -15.16 -10.78 15.51
CA GLY A 61 -15.89 -12.03 15.33
C GLY A 61 -15.52 -12.81 14.08
N ARG A 62 -14.34 -12.59 13.52
CA ARG A 62 -13.87 -13.27 12.30
C ARG A 62 -13.09 -14.53 12.64
N ARG A 63 -13.01 -15.42 11.66
CA ARG A 63 -12.34 -16.72 11.82
C ARG A 63 -10.83 -16.53 12.01
N GLY A 64 -10.29 -17.11 13.08
CA GLY A 64 -8.87 -16.97 13.44
C GLY A 64 -8.57 -15.78 14.34
N GLU A 65 -9.59 -15.14 14.91
CA GLU A 65 -9.42 -14.08 15.91
C GLU A 65 -8.66 -14.58 17.16
N GLY A 66 -7.70 -13.79 17.62
CA GLY A 66 -6.88 -14.08 18.80
C GLY A 66 -5.74 -15.08 18.55
N MET A 67 -5.55 -15.57 17.32
CA MET A 67 -4.40 -16.41 16.98
C MET A 67 -3.08 -15.63 17.11
N VAL A 68 -2.04 -16.31 17.57
CA VAL A 68 -0.71 -15.75 17.74
C VAL A 68 0.23 -16.37 16.72
N PHE A 69 0.93 -15.52 15.97
CA PHE A 69 1.88 -15.92 14.93
C PHE A 69 3.27 -15.40 15.25
N ARG A 70 4.28 -16.20 14.88
CA ARG A 70 5.68 -15.87 15.09
C ARG A 70 6.27 -15.01 13.97
N SER A 71 5.78 -15.14 12.74
CA SER A 71 6.32 -14.44 11.57
C SER A 71 5.25 -14.11 10.52
N PHE A 72 5.57 -13.21 9.61
CA PHE A 72 4.67 -12.85 8.49
C PHE A 72 4.39 -14.04 7.56
N ALA A 73 5.39 -14.89 7.31
CA ALA A 73 5.22 -16.08 6.49
C ALA A 73 4.21 -17.08 7.08
N GLU A 74 4.12 -17.16 8.42
CA GLU A 74 3.14 -18.01 9.09
C GLU A 74 1.71 -17.48 8.90
N VAL A 75 1.55 -16.16 8.93
CA VAL A 75 0.27 -15.48 8.66
C VAL A 75 -0.14 -15.70 7.20
N GLU A 76 0.78 -15.52 6.25
CA GLU A 76 0.54 -15.75 4.82
C GLU A 76 0.12 -17.20 4.54
N MET A 77 0.77 -18.16 5.19
CA MET A 77 0.42 -19.57 5.08
C MET A 77 -0.96 -19.86 5.70
N ALA A 78 -1.24 -19.33 6.88
CA ALA A 78 -2.52 -19.54 7.56
C ALA A 78 -3.69 -18.91 6.79
N HIS A 79 -3.47 -17.76 6.16
CA HIS A 79 -4.42 -17.10 5.27
C HIS A 79 -4.65 -17.93 3.99
N SER A 80 -3.58 -18.40 3.34
CA SER A 80 -3.66 -19.24 2.14
C SER A 80 -4.39 -20.56 2.37
N LEU A 81 -4.29 -21.12 3.58
CA LEU A 81 -5.01 -22.33 4.00
C LEU A 81 -6.46 -22.06 4.46
N GLY A 82 -6.92 -20.80 4.43
CA GLY A 82 -8.25 -20.41 4.89
C GLY A 82 -8.47 -20.64 6.39
N LYS A 83 -7.41 -20.64 7.20
CA LYS A 83 -7.50 -20.80 8.66
C LYS A 83 -7.78 -19.46 9.34
N VAL A 84 -7.23 -18.38 8.79
CA VAL A 84 -7.42 -17.00 9.26
C VAL A 84 -8.08 -16.20 8.15
N ASP A 85 -9.08 -15.41 8.53
CA ASP A 85 -9.74 -14.49 7.62
C ASP A 85 -8.98 -13.16 7.50
N THR A 86 -9.11 -12.47 6.37
CA THR A 86 -8.35 -11.25 6.06
C THR A 86 -8.52 -10.15 7.13
N HIS A 87 -9.74 -9.98 7.65
CA HIS A 87 -10.04 -8.93 8.63
C HIS A 87 -9.95 -9.41 10.08
N ALA A 88 -9.53 -10.65 10.32
CA ALA A 88 -9.41 -11.20 11.67
C ALA A 88 -8.30 -10.51 12.46
N ILE A 89 -8.59 -10.22 13.73
CA ILE A 89 -7.65 -9.61 14.68
C ILE A 89 -6.72 -10.70 15.20
N ILE A 90 -5.43 -10.55 14.93
CA ILE A 90 -4.38 -11.52 15.24
C ILE A 90 -3.23 -10.83 15.99
N LYS A 91 -2.42 -11.63 16.69
CA LYS A 91 -1.20 -11.14 17.34
C LYS A 91 0.01 -11.65 16.59
N VAL A 92 0.89 -10.75 16.16
CA VAL A 92 2.06 -11.11 15.37
C VAL A 92 3.31 -10.53 16.03
N LYS A 93 4.35 -11.35 16.14
CA LYS A 93 5.67 -10.86 16.56
C LYS A 93 6.36 -10.16 15.40
N LEU A 94 6.73 -8.89 15.59
CA LEU A 94 7.51 -8.13 14.62
C LEU A 94 8.97 -8.63 14.59
N SER A 95 9.62 -8.52 13.43
CA SER A 95 11.06 -8.76 13.31
C SER A 95 11.85 -7.72 14.11
N GLU A 96 13.01 -8.10 14.65
CA GLU A 96 13.80 -7.31 15.61
C GLU A 96 14.27 -5.92 15.11
N GLY A 97 14.14 -5.63 13.80
CA GLY A 97 14.45 -4.32 13.20
C GLY A 97 13.25 -3.48 12.76
N ARG A 98 12.00 -3.96 12.89
CA ARG A 98 10.79 -3.21 12.49
C ARG A 98 10.08 -2.67 13.72
N CYS A 99 9.82 -1.37 13.72
CA CYS A 99 8.95 -0.72 14.69
C CYS A 99 7.56 -0.50 14.08
N GLU A 100 6.53 -0.61 14.91
CA GLU A 100 5.15 -0.29 14.53
C GLU A 100 4.91 1.22 14.54
N ILE A 101 4.05 1.69 13.63
CA ILE A 101 3.38 2.98 13.73
C ILE A 101 1.89 2.72 13.89
N ASP A 102 1.35 3.20 15.02
CA ASP A 102 -0.08 3.28 15.26
C ASP A 102 -0.70 4.57 14.73
N GLU A 103 -2.04 4.64 14.68
CA GLU A 103 -2.83 5.81 14.24
C GLU A 103 -2.45 7.13 14.95
N LYS A 104 -1.79 7.06 16.11
CA LYS A 104 -1.31 8.22 16.89
C LYS A 104 0.13 8.65 16.56
N GLY A 105 0.80 7.99 15.61
CA GLY A 105 2.20 8.28 15.26
C GLY A 105 3.21 7.83 16.32
N ALA A 106 2.78 7.00 17.28
CA ALA A 106 3.68 6.42 18.28
C ALA A 106 4.47 5.28 17.62
N VAL A 107 5.79 5.37 17.69
CA VAL A 107 6.70 4.31 17.26
C VAL A 107 6.86 3.33 18.42
N GLY A 108 6.37 2.10 18.26
CA GLY A 108 6.46 1.07 19.29
C GLY A 108 7.86 0.46 19.43
N GLU A 109 8.03 -0.40 20.43
CA GLU A 109 9.30 -1.09 20.68
C GLU A 109 9.62 -2.12 19.58
N PRO A 110 10.89 -2.21 19.14
CA PRO A 110 11.29 -3.17 18.13
C PRO A 110 11.08 -4.62 18.64
N GLY A 111 10.37 -5.43 17.85
CA GLY A 111 10.14 -6.84 18.16
C GLY A 111 9.01 -7.14 19.16
N ALA A 112 8.16 -6.16 19.47
CA ALA A 112 6.96 -6.36 20.28
C ALA A 112 5.96 -7.33 19.60
N ILE A 113 5.10 -7.92 20.43
CA ILE A 113 3.92 -8.66 19.95
C ILE A 113 2.81 -7.65 19.74
N THR A 114 2.51 -7.36 18.49
CA THR A 114 1.51 -6.35 18.11
C THR A 114 0.19 -7.01 17.76
N GLU A 115 -0.90 -6.39 18.21
CA GLU A 115 -2.25 -6.72 17.78
C GLU A 115 -2.54 -6.04 16.43
N THR A 116 -2.73 -6.86 15.39
CA THR A 116 -2.85 -6.43 13.99
C THR A 116 -3.93 -7.25 13.29
N THR A 117 -4.13 -7.06 11.99
CA THR A 117 -4.98 -7.94 11.17
C THR A 117 -4.15 -8.74 10.18
N ALA A 118 -4.67 -9.90 9.76
CA ALA A 118 -4.02 -10.70 8.71
C ALA A 118 -3.79 -9.89 7.44
N GLY A 119 -4.77 -9.07 7.03
CA GLY A 119 -4.65 -8.21 5.87
C GLY A 119 -3.63 -7.07 6.03
N ARG A 120 -3.49 -6.47 7.22
CA ARG A 120 -2.38 -5.51 7.47
C ARG A 120 -1.02 -6.18 7.36
N VAL A 121 -0.87 -7.42 7.79
CA VAL A 121 0.38 -8.18 7.63
C VAL A 121 0.67 -8.43 6.15
N LEU A 122 -0.33 -8.82 5.37
CA LEU A 122 -0.21 -8.99 3.91
C LEU A 122 0.16 -7.69 3.19
N PHE A 123 -0.37 -6.55 3.64
CA PHE A 123 0.04 -5.25 3.11
C PHE A 123 1.50 -4.95 3.50
N ASN A 124 1.89 -5.18 4.76
CA ASN A 124 3.25 -4.91 5.24
C ASN A 124 4.32 -5.87 4.67
N SER A 125 3.94 -7.00 4.05
CA SER A 125 4.89 -7.86 3.34
C SER A 125 5.32 -7.31 1.98
N ILE A 126 4.56 -6.37 1.38
CA ILE A 126 4.99 -5.63 0.19
C ILE A 126 5.99 -4.53 0.51
N LEU A 127 6.04 -4.09 1.77
CA LEU A 127 6.91 -3.01 2.20
C LEU A 127 8.35 -3.51 2.34
N PRO A 128 9.34 -2.73 1.89
CA PRO A 128 10.75 -3.02 2.12
C PRO A 128 11.07 -3.24 3.61
N GLU A 129 12.07 -4.09 3.89
CA GLU A 129 12.42 -4.47 5.27
C GLU A 129 12.85 -3.33 6.18
N SER A 130 13.39 -2.26 5.60
CA SER A 130 13.82 -1.06 6.33
C SER A 130 12.68 -0.10 6.67
N MET A 131 11.45 -0.37 6.22
CA MET A 131 10.28 0.44 6.54
C MET A 131 9.60 -0.02 7.81
N LEU A 132 8.85 0.91 8.39
CA LEU A 132 8.05 0.68 9.59
C LEU A 132 6.83 -0.20 9.28
N PHE A 133 6.30 -0.83 10.32
CA PHE A 133 5.07 -1.61 10.22
C PHE A 133 3.87 -0.68 10.44
N TYR A 134 3.02 -0.52 9.42
CA TYR A 134 1.86 0.36 9.53
C TYR A 134 0.64 -0.41 10.03
N ASN A 135 0.19 -0.11 11.25
CA ASN A 135 -0.93 -0.77 11.91
C ASN A 135 -2.24 0.05 11.85
N LEU A 136 -2.61 0.51 10.67
CA LEU A 136 -3.75 1.42 10.50
C LEU A 136 -4.51 1.12 9.20
N PRO A 137 -5.79 1.49 9.10
CA PRO A 137 -6.54 1.35 7.86
C PRO A 137 -6.00 2.32 6.82
N MET A 138 -5.64 1.79 5.66
CA MET A 138 -4.98 2.54 4.58
C MET A 138 -6.00 3.32 3.77
N ARG A 139 -6.16 4.62 4.05
CA ARG A 139 -6.89 5.54 3.18
C ARG A 139 -5.90 6.27 2.26
N SER A 140 -6.44 7.08 1.34
CA SER A 140 -5.63 7.84 0.37
C SER A 140 -4.52 8.68 1.01
N SER A 141 -4.81 9.34 2.15
CA SER A 141 -3.82 10.13 2.89
C SER A 141 -2.71 9.29 3.51
N GLU A 142 -3.04 8.11 4.02
CA GLU A 142 -2.08 7.21 4.66
C GLU A 142 -1.18 6.53 3.63
N LEU A 143 -1.73 6.13 2.48
CA LEU A 143 -0.94 5.62 1.35
C LEU A 143 0.06 6.67 0.85
N ALA A 144 -0.35 7.93 0.76
CA ALA A 144 0.56 9.03 0.40
C ALA A 144 1.70 9.21 1.42
N LYS A 145 1.43 9.02 2.72
CA LYS A 145 2.46 9.04 3.77
C LYS A 145 3.44 7.87 3.61
N VAL A 146 2.95 6.64 3.41
CA VAL A 146 3.80 5.46 3.16
C VAL A 146 4.75 5.69 1.98
N ILE A 147 4.26 6.28 0.89
CA ILE A 147 5.08 6.61 -0.29
C ILE A 147 6.15 7.66 0.05
N SER A 148 5.77 8.71 0.78
CA SER A 148 6.71 9.74 1.24
C SER A 148 7.79 9.17 2.15
N ASP A 149 7.43 8.32 3.11
CA ASP A 149 8.36 7.68 4.04
C ASP A 149 9.33 6.75 3.29
N CYS A 150 8.84 5.98 2.33
CA CYS A 150 9.66 5.12 1.49
C CYS A 150 10.71 5.93 0.73
N TYR A 151 10.30 7.06 0.15
CA TYR A 151 11.21 7.91 -0.59
C TYR A 151 12.30 8.54 0.29
N GLN A 152 11.95 8.97 1.51
CA GLN A 152 12.92 9.55 2.44
C GLN A 152 13.94 8.53 2.95
N LEU A 153 13.50 7.29 3.19
CA LEU A 153 14.34 6.24 3.76
C LEU A 153 15.19 5.49 2.72
N LEU A 154 14.61 5.18 1.57
CA LEU A 154 15.19 4.26 0.58
C LEU A 154 15.52 4.92 -0.75
N GLY A 155 14.96 6.10 -1.01
CA GLY A 155 15.12 6.81 -2.26
C GLY A 155 14.23 6.26 -3.39
N ARG A 156 14.48 6.80 -4.59
CA ARG A 156 13.57 6.73 -5.75
C ARG A 156 13.26 5.32 -6.24
N ARG A 157 14.27 4.47 -6.39
CA ARG A 157 14.12 3.16 -7.06
C ARG A 157 13.13 2.27 -6.30
N GLN A 158 13.32 2.17 -5.00
CA GLN A 158 12.48 1.38 -4.09
C GLN A 158 11.07 1.96 -3.99
N THR A 159 10.92 3.28 -4.08
CA THR A 159 9.58 3.90 -4.14
C THR A 159 8.81 3.49 -5.39
N ILE A 160 9.47 3.40 -6.55
CA ILE A 160 8.83 2.94 -7.80
C ILE A 160 8.40 1.48 -7.66
N ASP A 161 9.30 0.61 -7.19
CA ASP A 161 8.98 -0.80 -6.97
C ASP A 161 7.81 -0.97 -5.97
N LEU A 162 7.78 -0.13 -4.93
CA LEU A 162 6.68 -0.10 -3.96
C LEU A 162 5.36 0.34 -4.60
N LEU A 163 5.37 1.38 -5.43
CA LEU A 163 4.17 1.88 -6.12
C LEU A 163 3.55 0.82 -7.03
N ASP A 164 4.37 0.10 -7.80
CA ASP A 164 3.91 -0.97 -8.68
C ASP A 164 3.32 -2.15 -7.88
N ASN A 165 3.99 -2.55 -6.80
CA ASN A 165 3.48 -3.59 -5.90
C ASN A 165 2.17 -3.18 -5.24
N MET A 166 2.05 -1.93 -4.80
CA MET A 166 0.86 -1.37 -4.18
C MET A 166 -0.32 -1.33 -5.16
N ASN A 167 -0.08 -0.93 -6.41
CA ASN A 167 -1.09 -0.99 -7.46
C ASN A 167 -1.58 -2.42 -7.71
N ARG A 168 -0.66 -3.39 -7.84
CA ARG A 168 -1.01 -4.80 -8.05
C ARG A 168 -1.85 -5.36 -6.91
N VAL A 169 -1.46 -5.08 -5.67
CA VAL A 169 -2.20 -5.53 -4.48
C VAL A 169 -3.55 -4.84 -4.40
N GLY A 170 -3.63 -3.53 -4.58
CA GLY A 170 -4.89 -2.80 -4.53
C GLY A 170 -5.88 -3.29 -5.58
N PHE A 171 -5.48 -3.49 -6.84
CA PHE A 171 -6.38 -4.04 -7.87
C PHE A 171 -6.81 -5.48 -7.58
N SER A 172 -5.89 -6.33 -7.12
CA SER A 172 -6.21 -7.73 -6.78
C SER A 172 -7.23 -7.81 -5.64
N TRP A 173 -7.04 -7.02 -4.58
CA TRP A 173 -7.92 -7.02 -3.43
C TRP A 173 -9.23 -6.28 -3.66
N SER A 174 -9.22 -5.24 -4.50
CA SER A 174 -10.45 -4.61 -4.97
C SER A 174 -11.33 -5.62 -5.71
N THR A 175 -10.75 -6.40 -6.63
CA THR A 175 -11.48 -7.46 -7.35
C THR A 175 -11.97 -8.57 -6.40
N ASN A 176 -11.12 -9.04 -5.49
CA ASN A 176 -11.47 -10.10 -4.54
C ASN A 176 -12.54 -9.67 -3.52
N SER A 177 -12.63 -8.37 -3.23
CA SER A 177 -13.64 -7.84 -2.30
C SER A 177 -15.06 -8.04 -2.81
N GLY A 178 -15.24 -8.13 -4.14
CA GLY A 178 -16.56 -8.26 -4.76
C GLY A 178 -17.50 -7.10 -4.42
N LEU A 179 -16.96 -5.94 -4.05
CA LEU A 179 -17.74 -4.78 -3.66
C LEU A 179 -18.56 -4.28 -4.85
N SER A 180 -19.86 -4.17 -4.62
CA SER A 180 -20.85 -3.65 -5.57
C SER A 180 -21.77 -2.72 -4.80
N PHE A 181 -22.42 -1.81 -5.52
CA PHE A 181 -23.42 -0.92 -4.96
C PHE A 181 -24.80 -1.32 -5.48
N ALA A 182 -25.72 -1.59 -4.56
CA ALA A 182 -27.12 -1.87 -4.85
C ALA A 182 -28.01 -0.72 -4.37
N THR A 183 -29.26 -0.66 -4.87
CA THR A 183 -30.23 0.33 -4.40
C THR A 183 -30.56 0.18 -2.92
N ASP A 184 -30.45 -1.03 -2.38
CA ASP A 184 -30.71 -1.33 -0.97
C ASP A 184 -29.64 -0.78 -0.02
N ASP A 185 -28.44 -0.46 -0.53
CA ASP A 185 -27.36 0.16 0.25
C ASP A 185 -27.63 1.66 0.52
N LEU A 186 -28.54 2.27 -0.23
CA LEU A 186 -28.94 3.67 -0.08
C LEU A 186 -29.94 3.81 1.06
N ILE A 187 -29.43 4.06 2.27
CA ILE A 187 -30.26 4.41 3.41
C ILE A 187 -30.70 5.88 3.25
N THR A 188 -31.95 6.09 2.84
CA THR A 188 -32.63 7.39 2.80
C THR A 188 -33.20 7.79 4.15
#